data_AF-A0A3L7X7U4-F1
#
_entry.id   AF-A0A3L7X7U4-F1
#
_cell.length_a   1.000
_cell.length_b   1.000
_cell.length_c   1.000
_cell.angle_alpha   90.00
_cell.angle_beta   90.00
_cell.angle_gamma   90.00
#
_symmetry.space_group_name_H-M   'P 1'
#
loop_
_entity.id
_entity.type
_entity.pdbx_description
1 polymer ?
#
loop_
_entity_poly.entity_id
_entity_poly.type
_entity_poly.pdbx_seq_one_letter_code
_entity_poly.pdbx_strand_id
1 'polypeptide(L)'
;VERLRKEAEIHAGEDAKKRATAEARNQGDTLVYSAEKLLRDNAEIVTAEQKSTVEAALAGVREALTGEDGDLIKERADALSQAMQEVGNAIYTKQAEANAPGAEGADPAAAAAGGTGDTIEGEFREV
;
A
#
# COMPACT_ATOMS: atom_id res chain seq x y z
N VAL A 1 -46.18 -15.29 13.36
CA VAL A 1 -44.81 -15.84 13.32
C VAL A 1 -44.00 -15.22 12.18
N GLU A 2 -44.54 -15.11 10.97
CA GLU A 2 -43.86 -14.44 9.84
C GLU A 2 -43.49 -12.97 10.09
N ARG A 3 -44.37 -12.17 10.72
CA ARG A 3 -44.05 -10.77 11.06
C ARG A 3 -42.83 -10.64 11.99
N LEU A 4 -42.76 -11.50 13.01
CA LEU A 4 -41.63 -11.54 13.96
C LEU A 4 -40.33 -12.04 13.30
N ARG A 5 -40.42 -12.97 12.34
CA ARG A 5 -39.25 -13.41 11.53
C ARG A 5 -38.72 -12.28 10.67
N LYS A 6 -39.60 -11.56 9.97
CA LYS A 6 -39.22 -10.46 9.09
C LYS A 6 -38.61 -9.29 9.87
N GLU A 7 -39.17 -8.97 11.04
CA GLU A 7 -38.60 -7.98 11.96
C GLU A 7 -37.20 -8.40 12.43
N ALA A 8 -37.01 -9.67 12.81
CA ALA A 8 -35.69 -10.19 13.20
C ALA A 8 -34.65 -10.17 12.07
N GLU A 9 -35.05 -10.49 10.84
CA GLU A 9 -34.19 -10.45 9.65
C GLU A 9 -33.74 -9.02 9.31
N ILE A 10 -34.64 -8.04 9.42
CA ILE A 10 -34.33 -6.62 9.18
C ILE A 10 -33.31 -6.13 10.22
N HIS A 11 -33.56 -6.39 11.51
CA HIS A 11 -32.64 -5.98 12.57
C HIS A 11 -31.27 -6.66 12.44
N ALA A 12 -31.22 -7.94 12.08
CA ALA A 12 -29.96 -8.63 11.81
C ALA A 12 -29.19 -7.99 10.64
N GLY A 13 -29.88 -7.55 9.58
CA GLY A 13 -29.27 -6.83 8.45
C GLY A 13 -28.74 -5.45 8.83
N GLU A 14 -29.50 -4.68 9.63
CA GLU A 14 -29.06 -3.38 10.12
C GLU A 14 -27.82 -3.48 11.04
N ASP A 15 -27.79 -4.47 11.93
CA ASP A 15 -26.67 -4.70 12.83
C ASP A 15 -25.41 -5.17 12.07
N ALA A 16 -25.60 -6.02 11.05
CA ALA A 16 -24.52 -6.42 10.17
C ALA A 16 -23.93 -5.23 9.41
N LYS A 17 -24.77 -4.33 8.89
CA LYS A 17 -24.33 -3.12 8.19
C LYS A 17 -23.55 -2.19 9.13
N LYS A 18 -24.07 -1.93 10.34
CA LYS A 18 -23.37 -1.11 11.35
C LYS A 18 -22.01 -1.68 11.72
N ARG A 19 -21.92 -3.01 11.90
CA ARG A 19 -20.66 -3.69 12.17
C ARG A 19 -19.67 -3.53 11.02
N ALA A 20 -20.12 -3.75 9.78
CA ALA A 20 -19.28 -3.59 8.60
C ALA A 20 -18.76 -2.17 8.45
N THR A 21 -19.59 -1.14 8.67
CA THR A 21 -19.14 0.26 8.68
C THR A 21 -18.11 0.50 9.78
N ALA A 22 -18.33 0.00 10.99
CA ALA A 22 -17.38 0.16 12.09
C ALA A 22 -16.02 -0.51 11.79
N GLU A 23 -16.03 -1.70 11.20
CA GLU A 23 -14.83 -2.41 10.76
C GLU A 23 -14.10 -1.62 9.66
N ALA A 24 -14.81 -1.11 8.66
CA ALA A 24 -14.24 -0.29 7.60
C ALA A 24 -13.58 0.98 8.17
N ARG A 25 -14.23 1.65 9.14
CA ARG A 25 -13.66 2.82 9.84
C ARG A 25 -12.36 2.48 10.55
N ASN A 26 -12.36 1.42 11.36
CA ASN A 26 -11.17 0.98 12.10
C ASN A 26 -10.02 0.61 11.16
N GLN A 27 -10.32 -0.05 10.04
CA GLN A 27 -9.34 -0.38 9.00
C GLN A 27 -8.78 0.89 8.35
N GLY A 28 -9.66 1.83 7.95
CA GLY A 28 -9.27 3.11 7.36
C GLY A 28 -8.36 3.93 8.28
N ASP A 29 -8.72 4.08 9.56
CA ASP A 29 -7.91 4.81 10.55
C ASP A 29 -6.52 4.17 10.74
N THR A 30 -6.48 2.84 10.87
CA THR A 30 -5.22 2.09 11.00
C THR A 30 -4.34 2.27 9.77
N LEU A 31 -4.95 2.27 8.58
CA LEU A 31 -4.25 2.42 7.32
C LEU A 31 -3.69 3.84 7.15
N VAL A 32 -4.47 4.87 7.50
CA VAL A 32 -4.04 6.27 7.50
C VAL A 32 -2.79 6.44 8.36
N TYR A 33 -2.83 5.95 9.60
CA TYR A 33 -1.67 6.02 10.50
C TYR A 33 -0.43 5.32 9.91
N SER A 34 -0.63 4.14 9.33
CA SER A 34 0.46 3.34 8.74
C SER A 34 1.08 4.04 7.52
N ALA A 35 0.25 4.66 6.68
CA ALA A 35 0.68 5.44 5.52
C ALA A 35 1.51 6.66 5.93
N GLU A 36 1.04 7.41 6.93
CA GLU A 36 1.82 8.54 7.45
C GLU A 36 3.17 8.09 8.00
N LYS A 37 3.19 6.97 8.73
CA LYS A 37 4.42 6.41 9.27
C LYS A 37 5.37 6.00 8.15
N LEU A 38 4.88 5.31 7.12
CA LEU A 38 5.67 4.91 5.96
C LEU A 38 6.34 6.13 5.30
N LEU A 39 5.58 7.20 5.06
CA LEU A 39 6.10 8.43 4.45
C LEU A 39 7.11 9.15 5.34
N ARG A 40 6.85 9.22 6.66
CA ARG A 40 7.77 9.86 7.62
C ARG A 40 9.09 9.11 7.73
N ASP A 41 9.02 7.79 7.87
CA ASP A 41 10.20 6.93 8.10
C ASP A 41 11.08 6.80 6.85
N ASN A 42 10.51 7.02 5.65
CA ASN A 42 11.21 6.85 4.38
C ASN A 42 11.26 8.15 3.56
N ALA A 43 11.11 9.32 4.22
CA ALA A 43 11.00 10.62 3.55
C ALA A 43 12.21 10.96 2.65
N GLU A 44 13.37 10.37 2.91
CA GLU A 44 14.59 10.53 2.12
C GLU A 44 14.64 9.63 0.87
N ILE A 45 13.92 8.51 0.89
CA ILE A 45 13.90 7.51 -0.18
C ILE A 45 12.74 7.77 -1.15
N VAL A 46 11.58 8.16 -0.60
CA VAL A 46 10.33 8.39 -1.34
C VAL A 46 10.41 9.65 -2.19
N THR A 47 10.01 9.57 -3.47
CA THR A 47 10.02 10.75 -4.35
C THR A 47 8.88 11.71 -4.05
N ALA A 48 9.00 12.97 -4.47
CA ALA A 48 7.94 13.97 -4.28
C ALA A 48 6.60 13.55 -4.95
N GLU A 49 6.68 12.90 -6.11
CA GLU A 49 5.51 12.37 -6.82
C GLU A 49 4.83 11.26 -6.03
N GLN A 50 5.60 10.26 -5.58
CA GLN A 50 5.10 9.16 -4.75
C GLN A 50 4.47 9.65 -3.46
N LYS A 51 5.13 10.60 -2.79
CA LYS A 51 4.61 11.25 -1.59
C LYS A 51 3.27 11.93 -1.87
N SER A 52 3.18 12.71 -2.95
CA SER A 52 1.94 13.39 -3.33
C SER A 52 0.80 12.42 -3.61
N THR A 53 1.08 11.28 -4.26
CA THR A 53 0.08 10.24 -4.55
C THR A 53 -0.47 9.64 -3.25
N VAL A 54 0.41 9.27 -2.32
CA VAL A 54 -0.02 8.71 -1.02
C VAL A 54 -0.76 9.75 -0.19
N GLU A 55 -0.29 11.01 -0.15
CA GLU A 55 -0.96 12.10 0.58
C GLU A 55 -2.37 12.37 0.03
N ALA A 56 -2.56 12.33 -1.29
CA ALA A 56 -3.87 12.48 -1.90
C ALA A 56 -4.81 11.32 -1.55
N ALA A 57 -4.34 10.07 -1.62
CA ALA A 57 -5.13 8.90 -1.22
C ALA A 57 -5.49 8.94 0.27
N LEU A 58 -4.55 9.40 1.12
CA LEU A 58 -4.74 9.55 2.56
C LEU A 58 -5.79 10.61 2.89
N ALA A 59 -5.78 11.74 2.18
CA ALA A 59 -6.83 12.75 2.28
C ALA A 59 -8.20 12.17 1.90
N GLY A 60 -8.27 11.36 0.85
CA GLY A 60 -9.50 10.68 0.44
C GLY A 60 -10.06 9.72 1.50
N VAL A 61 -9.20 8.95 2.18
CA VAL A 61 -9.63 8.08 3.29
C VAL A 61 -10.13 8.91 4.47
N ARG A 62 -9.41 9.99 4.84
CA ARG A 62 -9.82 10.90 5.92
C ARG A 62 -11.17 11.54 5.66
N GLU A 63 -11.41 11.99 4.43
CA GLU A 63 -12.68 12.56 4.02
C GLU A 63 -13.80 11.51 4.14
N ALA A 64 -13.59 10.29 3.64
CA ALA A 64 -14.56 9.21 3.76
C ALA A 64 -14.88 8.85 5.22
N LEU A 65 -13.87 8.89 6.11
CA LEU A 65 -14.04 8.65 7.55
C LEU A 65 -14.87 9.72 8.27
N THR A 66 -15.12 10.89 7.66
CA THR A 66 -16.06 11.88 8.21
C THR A 66 -17.53 11.46 8.05
N GLY A 67 -17.82 10.54 7.13
CA GLY A 67 -19.14 9.99 6.87
C GLY A 67 -19.37 8.59 7.46
N GLU A 68 -20.52 7.99 7.14
CA GLU A 68 -20.92 6.65 7.60
C GLU A 68 -21.02 5.62 6.47
N ASP A 69 -20.52 5.97 5.28
CA ASP A 69 -20.50 5.09 4.12
C ASP A 69 -19.32 4.11 4.22
N GLY A 70 -19.61 2.92 4.74
CA GLY A 70 -18.61 1.85 4.90
C GLY A 70 -18.01 1.38 3.58
N ASP A 71 -18.77 1.41 2.48
CA ASP A 71 -18.31 0.98 1.17
C ASP A 71 -17.33 2.01 0.60
N LEU A 72 -17.65 3.31 0.74
CA LEU A 72 -16.74 4.39 0.36
C LEU A 72 -15.44 4.35 1.18
N ILE A 73 -15.52 4.13 2.49
CA ILE A 73 -14.33 4.02 3.34
C ILE A 73 -13.44 2.87 2.86
N LYS A 74 -14.05 1.72 2.55
CA LYS A 74 -13.33 0.55 2.04
C LYS A 74 -12.66 0.83 0.70
N GLU A 75 -13.38 1.43 -0.25
CA GLU A 75 -12.84 1.81 -1.56
C GLU A 75 -11.63 2.73 -1.43
N ARG A 76 -11.74 3.78 -0.60
CA ARG A 76 -10.63 4.71 -0.35
C ARG A 76 -9.46 4.04 0.35
N ALA A 77 -9.74 3.15 1.31
CA ALA A 77 -8.71 2.40 2.02
C ALA A 77 -7.95 1.46 1.06
N ASP A 78 -8.65 0.78 0.15
CA ASP A 78 -8.03 -0.08 -0.86
C ASP A 78 -7.13 0.74 -1.80
N ALA A 79 -7.56 1.94 -2.22
CA ALA A 79 -6.74 2.85 -3.02
C ALA A 79 -5.48 3.33 -2.27
N LEU A 80 -5.60 3.67 -0.97
CA LEU A 80 -4.44 4.03 -0.14
C LEU A 80 -3.48 2.84 0.02
N SER A 81 -4.01 1.63 0.19
CA SER A 81 -3.21 0.41 0.30
C SER A 81 -2.38 0.16 -0.96
N GLN A 82 -2.99 0.31 -2.15
CA GLN A 82 -2.29 0.17 -3.43
C GLN A 82 -1.18 1.21 -3.58
N ALA A 83 -1.46 2.48 -3.28
CA ALA A 83 -0.43 3.53 -3.34
C ALA A 83 0.73 3.25 -2.38
N MET A 84 0.45 2.75 -1.16
CA MET A 84 1.50 2.35 -0.22
C MET A 84 2.32 1.15 -0.71
N GLN A 85 1.72 0.19 -1.41
CA GLN A 85 2.44 -0.95 -1.98
C GLN A 85 3.42 -0.50 -3.07
N GLU A 86 3.01 0.41 -3.96
CA GLU A 86 3.88 0.98 -4.98
C GLU A 86 5.08 1.70 -4.35
N VAL A 87 4.84 2.48 -3.29
CA VAL A 87 5.91 3.16 -2.55
C VAL A 87 6.80 2.16 -1.82
N GLY A 88 6.23 1.15 -1.18
CA GLY A 88 6.98 0.09 -0.49
C GLY A 88 7.92 -0.68 -1.43
N ASN A 89 7.45 -1.00 -2.63
CA ASN A 89 8.28 -1.63 -3.67
C ASN A 89 9.44 -0.72 -4.08
N ALA A 90 9.17 0.58 -4.30
CA ALA A 90 10.22 1.53 -4.67
C ALA A 90 11.26 1.73 -3.55
N ILE A 91 10.83 1.74 -2.29
CA ILE A 91 11.73 1.79 -1.13
C ILE A 91 12.62 0.55 -1.11
N TYR A 92 12.03 -0.64 -1.24
CA TYR A 92 12.78 -1.90 -1.25
C TYR A 92 13.81 -1.94 -2.37
N THR A 93 13.43 -1.55 -3.59
CA THR A 93 14.36 -1.46 -4.74
C THR A 93 15.52 -0.51 -4.45
N LYS A 94 15.25 0.71 -4.00
CA LYS A 94 16.31 1.69 -3.67
C LYS A 94 17.21 1.22 -2.54
N GLN A 95 16.66 0.55 -1.53
CA GLN A 95 17.44 0.04 -0.41
C GLN A 95 18.30 -1.16 -0.80
N ALA A 96 17.84 -1.99 -1.73
CA ALA A 96 18.64 -3.06 -2.34
C ALA A 96 19.80 -2.49 -3.18
N GLU A 97 19.55 -1.45 -3.97
CA GLU A 97 20.59 -0.73 -4.73
C GLU A 97 21.62 -0.07 -3.81
N ALA A 98 21.20 0.51 -2.68
CA ALA A 98 22.10 1.12 -1.71
C ALA A 98 22.96 0.12 -0.92
N ASN A 99 22.55 -1.15 -0.84
CA ASN A 99 23.29 -2.22 -0.17
C ASN A 99 24.00 -3.18 -1.14
N ALA A 100 23.91 -2.93 -2.45
CA ALA A 100 24.76 -3.61 -3.41
C ALA A 100 26.23 -3.19 -3.14
N PRO A 101 27.18 -4.13 -2.99
CA PRO A 101 28.58 -3.77 -2.81
C PRO A 101 29.01 -2.89 -3.99
N GLY A 102 29.43 -1.67 -3.66
CA GLY A 102 29.94 -0.72 -4.63
C GLY A 102 31.01 -1.38 -5.49
N ALA A 103 30.79 -1.35 -6.80
CA ALA A 103 31.84 -1.52 -7.79
C ALA A 103 32.75 -0.27 -7.75
N GLU A 104 33.50 -0.10 -6.67
CA GLU A 104 34.66 0.79 -6.60
C GLU A 104 35.91 -0.08 -6.53
N GLY A 105 36.57 -0.23 -7.68
CA GLY A 105 37.86 -0.93 -7.78
C GLY A 105 38.03 -1.81 -9.03
N ALA A 106 37.76 -1.30 -10.22
CA ALA A 106 38.23 -1.91 -11.46
C ALA A 106 39.16 -0.94 -12.20
N ASP A 107 40.46 -1.12 -11.96
CA ASP A 107 41.59 -0.55 -12.69
C ASP A 107 41.41 -0.82 -14.22
N PRO A 108 41.63 0.17 -15.12
CA PRO A 108 41.42 0.00 -16.55
C PRO A 108 42.63 -0.69 -17.20
N ALA A 109 42.83 -1.99 -16.93
CA ALA A 109 43.90 -2.74 -17.57
C ALA A 109 43.66 -4.27 -17.60
N ALA A 110 42.60 -4.74 -18.26
CA ALA A 110 42.60 -6.10 -18.83
C ALA A 110 41.48 -6.29 -19.87
N ALA A 111 41.91 -6.29 -21.14
CA ALA A 111 41.47 -7.18 -22.22
C ALA A 111 39.95 -7.43 -22.44
N ALA A 112 39.47 -6.79 -23.51
CA ALA A 112 38.44 -7.24 -24.45
C ALA A 112 38.12 -8.74 -24.47
N ALA A 113 36.83 -9.09 -24.34
CA ALA A 113 36.10 -9.99 -25.25
C ALA A 113 34.60 -10.11 -24.86
N GLY A 114 33.71 -9.71 -25.78
CA GLY A 114 32.30 -10.13 -25.90
C GLY A 114 31.36 -9.71 -24.76
N GLY A 115 30.35 -8.85 -24.95
CA GLY A 115 29.32 -8.97 -25.98
C GLY A 115 27.99 -9.30 -25.29
N THR A 116 27.07 -8.33 -25.34
CA THR A 116 25.63 -8.35 -25.03
C THR A 116 25.20 -8.61 -23.58
N GLY A 117 24.86 -7.50 -22.91
CA GLY A 117 23.90 -7.49 -21.83
C GLY A 117 22.49 -7.70 -22.36
N ASP A 118 21.81 -8.69 -21.77
CA ASP A 118 20.39 -8.72 -21.48
C ASP A 118 20.17 -9.96 -20.61
N THR A 119 19.47 -9.81 -19.50
CA THR A 119 18.50 -10.74 -18.91
C THR A 119 18.49 -10.56 -17.39
N ILE A 120 17.35 -10.06 -16.95
CA ILE A 120 16.86 -9.96 -15.57
C ILE A 120 16.74 -11.39 -15.02
N GLU A 121 17.60 -11.76 -14.06
CA GLU A 121 17.48 -13.03 -13.33
C GLU A 121 16.66 -12.79 -12.05
N GLY A 122 15.35 -12.81 -12.23
CA GLY A 122 14.35 -12.78 -11.16
C GLY A 122 13.40 -13.97 -11.28
N GLU A 123 13.93 -15.20 -11.29
CA GLU A 123 13.14 -16.41 -11.10
C GLU A 123 13.34 -16.92 -9.66
N PHE A 124 12.50 -16.44 -8.73
CA PHE A 124 12.26 -17.16 -7.47
C PHE A 124 10.96 -17.93 -7.60
N ARG A 125 11.10 -19.20 -7.97
CA ARG A 125 10.07 -20.23 -7.96
C ARG A 125 10.35 -21.18 -6.80
N GLU A 126 9.49 -21.08 -5.79
CA GLU A 126 8.99 -22.11 -4.86
C GLU A 126 9.90 -23.32 -4.51
N VAL A 127 10.21 -23.45 -3.22
CA VAL A 127 10.18 -24.72 -2.47
C VAL A 127 9.65 -24.48 -1.06
#